data_AF-A0A1G1C511-F1
#
_entry.id   AF-A0A1G1C511-F1
#
_cell.length_a   1.000
_cell.length_b   1.000
_cell.length_c   1.000
_cell.angle_alpha   90.00
_cell.angle_beta   90.00
_cell.angle_gamma   90.00
#
_symmetry.space_group_name_H-M   'P 1'
#
loop_
_entity.id
_entity.type
_entity.pdbx_description
1 polymer ?
#
loop_
_entity_poly.entity_id
_entity_poly.type
_entity_poly.pdbx_seq_one_letter_code
_entity_poly.pdbx_strand_id
1 'polypeptide(L)'
;MAFKCDRCDKGIVITSQQRHKKGVAGGRWKYRAPKSRKILKPNLQTYRGKLNGQMGKWKLCTQCLRTIKKKQREAKEKTEIKKEKPVSVDS
;
A
#
# COMPACT_ATOMS: atom_id res chain seq x y z
N MET A 1 12.79 -8.91 -12.47
CA MET A 1 11.84 -8.08 -11.69
C MET A 1 11.60 -8.73 -10.34
N ALA A 2 11.92 -8.07 -9.23
CA ALA A 2 11.57 -8.57 -7.91
C ALA A 2 10.10 -8.23 -7.60
N PHE A 3 9.30 -9.19 -7.11
CA PHE A 3 7.93 -8.95 -6.61
C PHE A 3 7.98 -8.27 -5.23
N LYS A 4 8.63 -7.12 -5.16
CA LYS A 4 8.83 -6.32 -3.95
C LYS A 4 8.44 -4.88 -4.20
N CYS A 5 8.02 -4.19 -3.14
CA CYS A 5 7.74 -2.76 -3.19
C CYS A 5 9.04 -1.96 -3.01
N ASP A 6 9.35 -1.06 -3.95
CA ASP A 6 10.60 -0.28 -3.92
C ASP A 6 10.71 0.72 -2.75
N ARG A 7 9.62 0.94 -2.00
CA ARG A 7 9.57 1.87 -0.87
C ARG A 7 9.56 1.22 0.51
N CYS A 8 9.00 0.01 0.63
CA CYS A 8 8.77 -0.62 1.93
C CYS A 8 9.13 -2.11 1.95
N ASP A 9 9.76 -2.60 0.89
CA ASP A 9 10.27 -3.96 0.72
C ASP A 9 9.26 -5.09 0.88
N LYS A 10 7.96 -4.76 0.95
CA LYS A 10 6.86 -5.74 1.01
C LYS A 10 6.99 -6.70 -0.16
N GLY A 11 7.33 -7.94 0.18
CA GLY A 11 7.51 -9.03 -0.75
C GLY A 11 6.40 -10.06 -0.67
N ILE A 12 6.68 -11.20 -1.28
CA ILE A 12 5.83 -12.39 -1.24
C ILE A 12 5.86 -12.98 0.17
N VAL A 13 4.69 -13.33 0.69
CA VAL A 13 4.55 -14.02 1.98
C VAL A 13 3.88 -15.37 1.75
N ILE A 14 4.41 -16.42 2.37
CA ILE A 14 3.80 -17.75 2.34
C ILE A 14 2.94 -17.89 3.59
N THR A 15 1.64 -18.12 3.41
CA THR A 15 0.70 -18.32 4.53
C THR A 15 0.04 -19.69 4.45
N SER A 16 -0.50 -20.15 5.57
CA SER A 16 -1.43 -21.29 5.58
C SER A 16 -2.85 -20.81 5.29
N GLN A 17 -3.57 -21.50 4.42
CA GLN A 17 -5.01 -21.31 4.32
C GLN A 17 -5.67 -21.83 5.60
N GLN A 18 -6.31 -20.95 6.35
CA GLN A 18 -7.06 -21.29 7.56
C GLN A 18 -8.55 -21.03 7.31
N ARG A 19 -9.40 -21.83 7.93
CA ARG A 19 -10.85 -21.62 7.95
C ARG A 19 -11.24 -21.32 9.38
N HIS A 20 -12.12 -20.34 9.58
CA HIS A 20 -12.69 -20.09 10.90
C HIS A 20 -13.43 -21.34 11.39
N LYS A 21 -13.27 -21.69 12.67
CA LYS A 21 -13.97 -22.82 13.26
C LYS A 21 -15.47 -22.50 13.26
N LYS A 22 -16.32 -23.41 12.76
CA LYS A 22 -17.76 -23.34 13.02
C LYS A 22 -18.01 -23.71 14.49
N GLY A 23 -19.00 -23.08 15.12
CA GLY A 23 -19.44 -23.41 16.48
C GLY A 23 -19.94 -24.86 16.64
N VAL A 24 -20.38 -25.19 17.87
CA VAL A 24 -20.56 -26.54 18.43
C VAL A 24 -21.46 -27.55 17.69
N ALA A 25 -22.17 -27.19 16.61
CA ALA A 25 -23.18 -28.06 15.97
C ALA A 25 -22.79 -28.62 14.58
N GLY A 26 -21.52 -28.90 14.30
CA GLY A 26 -21.07 -29.37 12.98
C GLY A 26 -19.90 -30.35 13.02
N GLY A 27 -20.00 -31.36 13.88
CA GLY A 27 -18.93 -32.28 14.23
C GLY A 27 -18.47 -33.23 13.10
N ARG A 28 -17.16 -33.48 13.14
CA ARG A 28 -16.45 -34.73 12.81
C ARG A 28 -15.95 -35.04 11.40
N TRP A 29 -16.44 -34.43 10.30
CA TRP A 29 -15.80 -34.65 8.97
C TRP A 29 -15.02 -33.46 8.41
N LYS A 30 -15.39 -32.23 8.78
CA LYS A 30 -14.85 -30.97 8.20
C LYS A 30 -13.44 -30.62 8.68
N TYR A 31 -12.97 -31.21 9.77
CA TYR A 31 -11.65 -30.94 10.38
C TYR A 31 -10.49 -31.72 9.73
N ARG A 32 -10.79 -32.59 8.76
CA ARG A 32 -9.78 -33.33 7.96
C ARG A 32 -9.26 -32.53 6.75
N ALA A 33 -9.73 -31.30 6.56
CA ALA A 33 -9.33 -30.47 5.43
C ALA A 33 -7.81 -30.18 5.48
N PRO A 34 -7.05 -30.55 4.43
CA PRO A 34 -5.60 -30.38 4.44
C PRO A 34 -5.23 -28.90 4.53
N LYS A 35 -4.29 -28.58 5.42
CA LYS A 35 -3.71 -27.24 5.54
C LYS A 35 -2.86 -26.97 4.31
N SER A 36 -3.44 -26.32 3.30
CA SER A 36 -2.71 -25.91 2.12
C SER A 36 -1.93 -24.62 2.37
N ARG A 37 -0.72 -24.53 1.82
CA ARG A 37 0.05 -23.28 1.79
C ARG A 37 -0.43 -22.43 0.60
N LYS A 38 -0.55 -21.13 0.80
CA LYS A 38 -0.85 -20.15 -0.26
C LYS A 38 0.22 -19.08 -0.28
N ILE A 39 0.61 -18.69 -1.48
CA ILE A 39 1.52 -17.58 -1.72
C ILE A 39 0.68 -16.30 -1.83
N LEU A 40 0.91 -15.34 -0.94
CA LEU A 40 0.36 -14.00 -1.01
C LEU A 40 1.34 -13.08 -1.72
N LYS A 41 0.92 -12.56 -2.87
CA LYS A 41 1.69 -11.57 -3.63
C LYS A 41 1.32 -10.16 -3.18
N PRO A 42 2.29 -9.24 -3.06
CA PRO A 42 1.97 -7.83 -2.79
C PRO A 42 1.23 -7.21 -3.98
N ASN A 43 0.24 -6.35 -3.71
CA ASN A 43 -0.47 -5.60 -4.74
C ASN A 43 0.39 -4.43 -5.25
N LEU A 44 1.31 -4.74 -6.18
CA LEU A 44 2.27 -3.79 -6.75
C LEU A 44 1.68 -3.11 -7.98
N GLN A 45 1.71 -1.77 -7.97
CA GLN A 45 1.26 -0.90 -9.05
C GLN A 45 2.42 -0.07 -9.57
N THR A 46 2.39 0.26 -10.85
CA THR A 46 3.40 1.14 -11.45
C THR A 46 3.13 2.59 -11.09
N TYR A 47 4.12 3.24 -10.51
CA TYR A 47 4.13 4.67 -10.23
C TYR A 47 5.25 5.32 -11.04
N ARG A 48 4.91 6.37 -11.79
CA ARG A 48 5.89 7.22 -12.48
C ARG A 48 6.00 8.52 -11.70
N GLY A 49 7.17 8.81 -11.16
CA GLY A 49 7.39 10.01 -10.37
C GLY A 49 8.66 9.98 -9.56
N LYS A 50 8.72 10.90 -8.59
CA LYS A 50 9.87 11.08 -7.72
C LYS A 50 9.77 10.16 -6.51
N LEU A 51 10.77 9.32 -6.29
CA LEU A 51 10.95 8.54 -5.07
C LEU A 51 12.37 8.79 -4.57
N ASN A 52 12.54 9.12 -3.29
CA ASN A 52 13.85 9.37 -2.66
C ASN A 52 14.76 10.35 -3.43
N GLY A 53 14.19 11.37 -4.08
CA GLY A 53 14.97 12.33 -4.85
C GLY A 53 15.13 11.98 -6.34
N GLN A 54 14.88 10.74 -6.74
CA GLN A 54 15.08 10.26 -8.10
C GLN A 54 13.76 10.15 -8.87
N MET A 55 13.75 10.68 -10.09
CA MET A 55 12.63 10.51 -11.02
C MET A 55 12.75 9.16 -11.71
N GLY A 56 11.67 8.40 -11.75
CA GLY A 56 11.70 7.08 -12.37
C GLY A 56 10.37 6.38 -12.40
N LYS A 57 10.41 5.11 -12.83
CA LYS A 57 9.30 4.17 -12.82
C LYS A 57 9.51 3.17 -11.69
N TRP A 58 8.66 3.25 -10.68
CA TRP A 58 8.73 2.46 -9.46
C TRP A 58 7.55 1.49 -9.37
N LYS A 59 7.76 0.34 -8.74
CA LYS A 59 6.72 -0.63 -8.36
C LYS A 59 6.40 -0.44 -6.89
N LEU A 60 5.23 0.12 -6.61
CA LEU A 60 4.80 0.45 -5.26
C LEU A 60 3.58 -0.35 -4.85
N CYS A 61 3.53 -0.77 -3.59
CA CYS A 61 2.31 -1.34 -3.03
C CYS A 61 1.22 -0.27 -2.89
N THR A 62 -0.05 -0.69 -2.87
CA THR A 62 -1.20 0.22 -2.76
C THR A 62 -1.16 1.13 -1.53
N GLN A 63 -0.65 0.65 -0.40
CA GLN A 63 -0.49 1.47 0.82
C GLN A 63 0.51 2.61 0.59
N CYS A 64 1.69 2.30 0.03
CA CYS A 64 2.70 3.32 -0.28
C CYS A 64 2.20 4.33 -1.32
N LEU A 65 1.48 3.85 -2.34
CA LEU A 65 0.88 4.70 -3.37
C LEU A 65 -0.14 5.67 -2.77
N ARG A 66 -1.00 5.18 -1.85
CA ARG A 66 -1.97 6.01 -1.13
C ARG A 66 -1.27 7.12 -0.33
N THR A 67 -0.21 6.78 0.41
CA THR A 67 0.56 7.78 1.18
C THR A 67 1.20 8.83 0.30
N ILE A 68 1.79 8.45 -0.84
CA ILE A 68 2.43 9.40 -1.77
C ILE A 68 1.38 10.33 -2.37
N LYS A 69 0.27 9.79 -2.87
CA LYS A 69 -0.82 10.60 -3.43
C LYS A 69 -1.39 11.57 -2.40
N LYS A 70 -1.51 11.16 -1.14
CA LYS A 70 -1.95 12.06 -0.05
C LYS A 70 -0.97 13.21 0.15
N LYS A 71 0.33 12.92 0.29
CA LYS A 71 1.38 13.95 0.43
C LYS A 71 1.43 14.90 -0.77
N GLN A 72 1.21 14.39 -1.98
CA GLN A 72 1.15 15.22 -3.19
C GLN A 72 -0.05 16.17 -3.17
N ARG A 73 -1.22 15.72 -2.69
CA ARG A 73 -2.40 16.60 -2.52
C ARG A 73 -2.15 17.69 -1.49
N GLU A 74 -1.65 17.30 -0.31
CA GLU A 74 -1.31 18.25 0.77
C GLU A 74 -0.24 19.27 0.32
N ALA A 75 0.73 18.85 -0.48
CA ALA A 75 1.74 19.74 -1.03
C ALA A 75 1.12 20.76 -2.01
N LYS A 76 0.21 20.32 -2.88
CA LYS A 76 -0.50 21.18 -3.84
C LYS A 76 -1.32 22.26 -3.12
N GLU A 77 -2.11 21.85 -2.13
CA GLU A 77 -2.94 22.75 -1.32
C GLU A 77 -2.09 23.80 -0.60
N LYS A 78 -0.93 23.40 -0.03
CA LYS A 78 0.02 24.35 0.57
C LYS A 78 0.61 25.35 -0.44
N THR A 79 0.88 24.93 -1.66
CA THR A 79 1.31 25.85 -2.73
C THR A 79 0.21 26.80 -3.16
N GLU A 80 -1.06 26.38 -3.15
CA GLU A 80 -2.21 27.22 -3.50
C GLU A 80 -2.46 28.27 -2.41
N ILE A 81 -2.48 27.87 -1.13
CA ILE A 81 -2.62 28.80 0.02
C ILE A 81 -1.50 29.85 0.06
N LYS A 82 -0.26 29.48 -0.31
CA LYS A 82 0.85 30.44 -0.40
C LYS A 82 0.70 31.45 -1.53
N LYS A 83 -0.02 31.11 -2.61
CA LYS A 83 -0.26 32.02 -3.74
C LYS A 83 -1.35 33.06 -3.42
N GLU A 84 -2.24 32.77 -2.49
CA GLU A 84 -3.35 33.65 -2.08
C GLU A 84 -2.98 34.65 -0.97
N LYS A 85 -1.78 34.57 -0.39
CA LYS A 85 -1.24 35.57 0.55
C LYS A 85 -0.22 36.56 -0.06
N PRO A 86 -0.49 37.28 -1.16
CA PRO A 86 0.26 38.49 -1.45
C PRO A 86 -0.47 39.72 -0.89
N VAL A 87 0.23 40.42 0.02
CA VAL A 87 0.11 41.86 0.32
C VAL A 87 -1.00 42.32 1.30
N SER A 88 -0.59 42.66 2.52
CA SER A 88 -1.08 43.80 3.29
C SER A 88 0.16 44.51 3.88
N VAL A 89 0.89 45.25 3.03
CA VAL A 89 1.05 46.72 3.07
C VAL A 89 1.50 47.22 4.45
N ASP A 90 2.81 47.47 4.56
CA ASP A 90 3.41 48.42 5.49
C ASP A 90 2.85 49.83 5.24
N SER A 91 2.34 50.48 6.30
CA SER A 91 2.44 51.92 6.59
C SER A 91 1.87 52.21 7.98
#